data_AF-A0A3L7Q8X7-F1
#
_entry.id   AF-A0A3L7Q8X7-F1
#
_cell.length_a   1.000
_cell.length_b   1.000
_cell.length_c   1.000
_cell.angle_alpha   90.00
_cell.angle_beta   90.00
_cell.angle_gamma   90.00
#
_symmetry.space_group_name_H-M   'P 1'
#
loop_
_entity.id
_entity.type
_entity.pdbx_description
1 polymer ?
#
loop_
_entity_poly.entity_id
_entity_poly.type
_entity_poly.pdbx_seq_one_letter_code
_entity_poly.pdbx_strand_id
1 'polypeptide(L)'
;MSVATPDWVARHDAKLVASENGQSWMLFFGDELTYLISLIPSKGKHGVKIMQTINGKQLPCDKIFDTADEACLGGLDIFRAKVGW
;
A
#
# COMPACT_ATOMS: atom_id res chain seq x y z
N MET A 1 -6.07 -11.04 6.45
CA MET A 1 -6.60 -11.04 5.06
C MET A 1 -5.43 -11.21 4.12
N SER A 2 -5.46 -12.18 3.21
CA SER A 2 -4.44 -12.32 2.17
C SER A 2 -4.88 -11.47 0.97
N VAL A 3 -4.17 -10.39 0.70
CA VAL A 3 -4.39 -9.58 -0.51
C VAL A 3 -3.49 -10.16 -1.59
N ALA A 4 -4.11 -10.76 -2.61
CA ALA A 4 -3.37 -11.28 -3.75
C ALA A 4 -2.57 -10.14 -4.40
N THR A 5 -1.34 -10.43 -4.84
CA THR A 5 -0.53 -9.46 -5.58
C THR A 5 -1.28 -9.13 -6.88
N PRO A 6 -1.66 -7.86 -7.12
CA PRO A 6 -2.34 -7.47 -8.35
C PRO A 6 -1.47 -7.74 -9.57
N ASP A 7 -2.08 -8.12 -10.71
CA ASP A 7 -1.34 -8.45 -11.95
C ASP A 7 -0.41 -7.32 -12.41
N TRP A 8 -0.82 -6.06 -12.23
CA TRP A 8 0.01 -4.92 -12.59
C TRP A 8 1.25 -4.78 -11.70
N VAL A 9 1.17 -5.18 -10.42
CA VAL A 9 2.36 -5.21 -9.54
C VAL A 9 3.35 -6.25 -10.05
N ALA A 10 2.86 -7.45 -10.38
CA ALA A 10 3.69 -8.53 -10.93
C ALA A 10 4.35 -8.16 -12.27
N ARG A 11 3.69 -7.35 -13.12
CA ARG A 11 4.27 -6.86 -14.39
C ARG A 11 5.49 -5.96 -14.20
N HIS A 12 5.67 -5.36 -13.04
CA HIS A 12 6.79 -4.48 -12.72
C HIS A 12 7.88 -5.16 -11.89
N ASP A 13 7.93 -6.50 -11.90
CA ASP A 13 8.87 -7.31 -11.09
C ASP A 13 8.76 -7.00 -9.59
N ALA A 14 7.57 -6.60 -9.16
CA ALA A 14 7.25 -6.28 -7.79
C ALA A 14 6.37 -7.36 -7.16
N LYS A 15 6.52 -7.53 -5.85
CA LYS A 15 5.76 -8.46 -5.03
C LYS A 15 5.08 -7.72 -3.90
N LEU A 16 3.78 -7.96 -3.73
CA LEU A 16 3.02 -7.44 -2.61
C LEU A 16 2.95 -8.50 -1.51
N VAL A 17 3.39 -8.14 -0.31
CA VAL A 17 3.30 -8.98 0.88
C VAL A 17 2.45 -8.28 1.92
N ALA A 18 1.30 -8.86 2.23
CA ALA A 18 0.47 -8.40 3.35
C ALA A 18 1.12 -8.78 4.69
N SER A 19 1.01 -7.91 5.68
CA SER A 19 1.38 -8.23 7.06
C SER A 19 0.39 -9.22 7.68
N GLU A 20 0.85 -9.98 8.69
CA GLU A 20 -0.01 -10.95 9.39
C GLU A 20 -1.23 -10.29 10.04
N ASN A 21 -1.07 -9.06 10.55
CA ASN A 21 -2.17 -8.30 11.15
C ASN A 21 -3.11 -7.66 10.12
N GLY A 22 -2.82 -7.74 8.81
CA GLY A 22 -3.63 -7.16 7.75
C GLY A 22 -3.71 -5.63 7.77
N GLN A 23 -2.82 -4.95 8.48
CA GLN A 23 -2.81 -3.49 8.61
C GLN A 23 -1.76 -2.82 7.72
N SER A 24 -0.85 -3.59 7.11
CA SER A 24 0.14 -3.05 6.21
C SER A 24 0.44 -4.00 5.04
N TRP A 25 0.93 -3.42 3.96
CA TRP A 25 1.35 -4.13 2.76
C TRP A 25 2.72 -3.61 2.34
N MET A 26 3.62 -4.54 2.12
CA MET A 26 5.00 -4.30 1.73
C MET A 26 5.13 -4.58 0.25
N LEU A 27 5.62 -3.60 -0.52
CA LEU A 27 6.01 -3.82 -1.91
C LEU A 27 7.52 -4.03 -1.97
N PHE A 28 7.88 -5.22 -2.40
CA PHE A 28 9.24 -5.61 -2.71
C PHE A 28 9.47 -5.49 -4.21
N PHE A 29 10.63 -5.00 -4.60
CA PHE A 29 11.12 -5.02 -5.98
C PHE A 29 12.35 -5.94 -5.98
N GLY A 30 12.23 -7.10 -6.63
CA GLY A 30 13.12 -8.22 -6.33
C GLY A 30 13.06 -8.61 -4.84
N ASP A 31 14.20 -8.58 -4.16
CA ASP A 31 14.33 -8.89 -2.72
C ASP A 31 14.34 -7.65 -1.82
N GLU A 32 14.25 -6.43 -2.38
CA GLU A 32 14.34 -5.19 -1.61
C GLU A 32 12.96 -4.62 -1.29
N LEU A 33 12.68 -4.37 -0.01
CA LEU A 33 11.50 -3.63 0.41
C LEU A 33 11.64 -2.16 0.00
N THR A 34 10.82 -1.69 -0.95
CA THR A 34 10.90 -0.31 -1.47
C THR A 34 9.76 0.57 -0.98
N TYR A 35 8.56 -0.01 -0.79
CA TYR A 35 7.41 0.74 -0.27
C TYR A 35 6.67 -0.01 0.81
N LEU A 36 6.14 0.76 1.76
CA LEU A 36 5.25 0.30 2.81
C LEU A 36 3.94 1.08 2.72
N ILE A 37 2.84 0.37 2.54
CA ILE A 37 1.47 0.88 2.63
C ILE A 37 0.94 0.48 4.00
N SER A 38 0.42 1.42 4.78
CA SER A 38 -0.08 1.15 6.13
C SER A 38 -1.41 1.84 6.35
N LEU A 39 -2.34 1.13 7.00
CA LEU A 39 -3.56 1.70 7.51
C LEU A 39 -3.25 2.67 8.64
N ILE A 40 -3.92 3.82 8.62
CA ILE A 40 -3.88 4.79 9.70
C ILE A 40 -5.31 5.05 10.19
N PRO A 41 -5.56 5.05 11.51
CA PRO A 41 -6.88 5.43 12.02
C PRO A 41 -7.11 6.93 11.75
N SER A 42 -8.29 7.28 11.23
CA SER A 42 -8.67 8.66 10.92
C SER A 42 -10.11 8.94 11.36
N LYS A 43 -10.29 9.42 12.59
CA LYS A 43 -11.61 9.80 13.18
C LYS A 43 -12.73 8.77 12.95
N GLY A 44 -12.46 7.49 13.23
CA GLY A 44 -13.44 6.40 13.04
C GLY A 44 -13.51 5.84 11.62
N LYS A 45 -12.69 6.36 10.71
CA LYS A 45 -12.44 5.83 9.35
C LYS A 45 -11.01 5.33 9.24
N HIS A 46 -10.67 4.81 8.07
CA HIS A 46 -9.36 4.26 7.73
C HIS A 46 -8.70 5.15 6.68
N GLY A 47 -7.57 5.77 7.02
CA GLY A 47 -6.68 6.40 6.05
C GLY A 47 -5.60 5.43 5.60
N VAL A 48 -4.84 5.83 4.58
CA VAL A 48 -3.68 5.08 4.08
C VAL A 48 -2.45 5.97 4.11
N LYS A 49 -1.35 5.42 4.58
CA LYS A 49 -0.03 6.02 4.52
C LYS A 49 0.83 5.18 3.59
N ILE A 50 1.41 5.80 2.57
CA ILE A 50 2.37 5.15 1.67
C ILE A 50 3.74 5.75 1.91
N MET A 51 4.71 4.94 2.31
CA MET A 51 6.08 5.36 2.60
C MET A 51 7.05 4.66 1.66
N GLN A 52 7.95 5.42 1.04
CA GLN A 52 9.17 4.88 0.44
C GLN A 52 10.17 4.58 1.55
N THR A 53 10.61 3.34 1.64
CA THR A 53 11.56 2.89 2.67
C THR A 53 12.99 3.34 2.35
N ILE A 54 13.35 3.43 1.07
CA ILE A 54 14.69 3.79 0.61
C ILE A 54 15.12 5.22 1.02
N ASN A 55 14.18 6.15 1.15
CA ASN A 55 14.45 7.56 1.43
C ASN A 55 13.53 8.14 2.53
N GLY A 56 12.67 7.30 3.13
CA GLY A 56 11.68 7.71 4.13
C GLY A 56 10.57 8.63 3.61
N LYS A 57 10.47 8.87 2.31
CA LYS A 57 9.52 9.83 1.73
C LYS A 57 8.10 9.27 1.77
N GLN A 58 7.17 10.04 2.31
CA GLN A 58 5.75 9.69 2.25
C GLN A 58 5.13 10.18 0.95
N LEU A 59 4.37 9.32 0.26
CA LEU A 59 3.54 9.74 -0.85
C LEU A 59 2.23 10.34 -0.30
N PRO A 60 1.80 11.53 -0.78
CA PRO A 60 0.60 12.18 -0.29
C PRO A 60 -0.64 11.34 -0.60
N CYS A 61 -1.43 11.08 0.44
CA CYS A 61 -2.68 10.30 0.40
C CYS A 61 -3.73 11.02 1.24
N ASP A 62 -4.73 11.60 0.59
CA ASP A 62 -5.78 12.38 1.27
C ASP A 62 -7.13 11.65 1.35
N LYS A 63 -7.19 10.41 0.84
CA LYS A 63 -8.41 9.59 0.87
C LYS A 63 -8.56 8.90 2.23
N ILE A 64 -9.82 8.84 2.66
CA ILE A 64 -10.28 8.09 3.83
C ILE A 64 -11.35 7.10 3.37
N PHE A 65 -11.38 5.94 4.00
CA PHE A 65 -12.22 4.80 3.64
C PHE A 65 -13.00 4.32 4.86
N ASP A 66 -14.16 3.74 4.63
CA ASP A 66 -15.02 3.29 5.73
C ASP A 66 -14.50 1.97 6.32
N THR A 67 -13.96 1.08 5.50
CA THR A 67 -13.38 -0.20 5.94
C THR A 67 -11.89 -0.34 5.69
N ALA A 68 -11.24 -1.27 6.40
CA ALA A 68 -9.83 -1.61 6.22
C ALA A 68 -9.54 -2.22 4.83
N ASP A 69 -10.45 -3.05 4.31
CA ASP A 69 -10.34 -3.65 2.98
C ASP A 69 -10.42 -2.60 1.86
N GLU A 70 -11.35 -1.64 1.96
CA GLU A 70 -11.42 -0.53 1.02
C GLU A 70 -10.18 0.35 1.09
N ALA A 71 -9.64 0.58 2.29
CA ALA A 71 -8.39 1.30 2.46
C ALA A 71 -7.19 0.57 1.85
N CYS A 72 -7.14 -0.76 1.94
CA CYS A 72 -6.13 -1.54 1.23
C CYS A 72 -6.18 -1.30 -0.28
N LEU A 73 -7.34 -1.58 -0.89
CA LEU A 73 -7.52 -1.51 -2.34
C LEU A 73 -7.32 -0.09 -2.84
N GLY A 74 -7.94 0.88 -2.17
CA GLY A 74 -7.77 2.29 -2.49
C GLY A 74 -6.35 2.80 -2.28
N GLY A 75 -5.62 2.25 -1.30
CA GLY A 75 -4.20 2.52 -1.08
C GLY A 75 -3.32 2.05 -2.23
N LEU A 76 -3.58 0.85 -2.75
CA LEU A 76 -2.90 0.30 -3.93
C LEU A 76 -3.20 1.11 -5.20
N ASP A 77 -4.45 1.56 -5.38
CA ASP A 77 -4.82 2.44 -6.50
C ASP A 77 -4.12 3.81 -6.42
N ILE A 78 -4.05 4.40 -5.23
CA ILE A 78 -3.32 5.67 -5.03
C ILE A 78 -1.82 5.47 -5.29
N PHE A 79 -1.24 4.39 -4.76
CA PHE A 79 0.16 4.03 -5.04
C PHE A 79 0.40 3.99 -6.54
N ARG A 80 -0.40 3.19 -7.26
CA ARG A 80 -0.32 3.02 -8.71
C ARG A 80 -0.34 4.36 -9.45
N ALA A 81 -1.30 5.23 -9.12
CA ALA A 81 -1.42 6.56 -9.72
C ALA A 81 -0.23 7.48 -9.41
N LYS A 82 0.40 7.35 -8.23
CA LYS A 82 1.54 8.19 -7.82
C LYS A 82 2.86 7.74 -8.45
N VAL A 83 3.04 6.45 -8.69
CA VAL A 83 4.26 5.91 -9.34
C VAL A 83 4.16 5.87 -10.87
N GLY A 84 2.97 6.11 -11.43
CA GLY A 84 2.74 6.24 -12.87
C GLY A 84 2.56 4.91 -13.60
N TRP A 85 1.87 3.95 -12.97
CA TRP A 85 1.62 2.60 -13.50
C TRP A 85 0.15 2.36 -13.90
#